data_AF-A0A7W1P3E1-F1
#
_entry.id   AF-A0A7W1P3E1-F1
#
_cell.length_a   1.000
_cell.length_b   1.000
_cell.length_c   1.000
_cell.angle_alpha   90.00
_cell.angle_beta   90.00
_cell.angle_gamma   90.00
#
_symmetry.space_group_name_H-M   'P 1'
#
loop_
_entity.id
_entity.type
_entity.pdbx_description
1 polymer ?
#
loop_
_entity_poly.entity_id
_entity_poly.type
_entity_poly.pdbx_seq_one_letter_code
_entity_poly.pdbx_strand_id
1 'polypeptide(L)' 'TVFLTDMKKDFQSYNRIYPEYFAGPGKPNPTRTTVEVGALPTQIAIELKVIAAKR' A
#
# COMPACT_ATOMS: atom_id res chain seq x y z
N THR A 1 -4.23 3.79 -3.66
CA THR A 1 -3.17 3.36 -4.58
C THR A 1 -1.87 3.26 -3.83
N VAL A 2 -1.06 2.25 -4.13
CA VAL A 2 0.26 2.02 -3.52
C VAL A 2 1.32 2.00 -4.61
N PHE A 3 2.38 2.76 -4.38
CA PHE A 3 3.54 2.84 -5.26
C PHE A 3 4.74 2.23 -4.54
N LEU A 4 5.39 1.24 -5.15
CA LEU A 4 6.63 0.63 -4.68
C LEU A 4 7.77 0.99 -5.62
N THR A 5 8.99 1.16 -5.09
CA THR A 5 10.18 1.37 -5.93
C THR A 5 10.86 0.06 -6.36
N ASP A 6 10.62 -1.04 -5.64
CA ASP A 6 11.11 -2.39 -5.96
C ASP A 6 10.05 -3.43 -5.61
N MET A 7 9.23 -3.82 -6.59
CA MET A 7 8.15 -4.77 -6.41
C MET A 7 8.68 -6.18 -6.15
N LYS A 8 9.80 -6.56 -6.77
CA LYS A 8 10.38 -7.90 -6.61
C LYS A 8 10.82 -8.14 -5.16
N LYS A 9 11.39 -7.12 -4.53
CA LYS A 9 11.85 -7.18 -3.15
C LYS A 9 10.72 -6.96 -2.14
N ASP A 10 9.86 -5.95 -2.36
CA ASP A 10 9.01 -5.42 -1.29
C ASP A 10 7.56 -5.92 -1.34
N PHE A 11 7.06 -6.41 -2.48
CA PHE A 11 5.64 -6.75 -2.64
C PHE A 11 5.17 -7.87 -1.71
N GLN A 12 5.98 -8.91 -1.51
CA GLN A 12 5.63 -10.00 -0.60
C GLN A 12 5.52 -9.52 0.86
N SER A 13 6.50 -8.73 1.30
CA SER A 13 6.51 -8.13 2.64
C SER A 13 5.30 -7.21 2.83
N TYR A 14 5.02 -6.35 1.84
CA TYR A 14 3.88 -5.47 1.87
C TYR A 14 2.55 -6.23 1.94
N ASN A 15 2.37 -7.28 1.14
CA ASN A 15 1.15 -8.10 1.17
C ASN A 15 0.94 -8.85 2.49
N ARG A 16 2.02 -9.30 3.13
CA ARG A 16 1.95 -9.91 4.45
C ARG A 16 1.43 -8.92 5.51
N ILE A 17 1.95 -7.69 5.47
CA ILE A 17 1.68 -6.67 6.48
C ILE A 17 0.33 -5.97 6.26
N TYR A 18 -0.11 -5.79 5.01
CA TYR A 18 -1.35 -5.10 4.67
C TYR A 18 -2.60 -5.52 5.48
N PRO A 19 -2.94 -6.83 5.60
CA PRO A 19 -4.11 -7.25 6.36
C PRO A 19 -4.01 -6.94 7.86
N GLU A 20 -2.80 -6.86 8.42
CA GLU A 20 -2.60 -6.50 9.83
C GLU A 20 -3.17 -5.11 10.14
N TYR A 21 -3.20 -4.22 9.16
CA TYR A 21 -3.71 -2.85 9.29
C TYR A 21 -5.13 -2.68 8.75
N PHE A 22 -5.48 -3.37 7.66
CA PHE A 22 -6.70 -3.08 6.90
C PHE A 22 -7.75 -4.21 6.88
N ALA A 23 -7.46 -5.41 7.38
CA ALA A 23 -8.41 -6.52 7.42
C ALA A 23 -8.88 -6.85 8.85
N GLY A 24 -10.11 -7.36 8.98
CA GLY A 24 -10.71 -7.79 10.24
C GLY A 24 -11.79 -6.84 10.77
N PRO A 25 -12.34 -7.12 11.98
CA PRO A 25 -13.41 -6.34 12.58
C PRO A 25 -13.05 -4.86 12.69
N GLY A 26 -13.92 -3.98 12.17
CA GLY A 26 -13.71 -2.53 12.19
C GLY A 26 -12.70 -1.99 11.18
N LYS A 27 -12.11 -2.85 10.33
CA LYS A 27 -11.16 -2.44 9.28
C LYS A 27 -11.79 -2.67 7.89
N PRO A 28 -11.84 -1.65 7.03
CA PRO A 28 -12.69 -1.68 5.84
C PRO A 28 -12.13 -2.47 4.65
N ASN A 29 -10.88 -2.96 4.73
CA ASN A 29 -10.15 -3.61 3.63
C ASN A 29 -10.37 -2.92 2.27
N PRO A 30 -9.89 -1.68 2.09
CA PRO A 30 -10.26 -0.85 0.96
C PRO A 30 -9.72 -1.43 -0.37
N THR A 31 -10.34 -1.01 -1.48
CA THR A 31 -9.82 -1.33 -2.80
C THR A 31 -8.40 -0.79 -2.98
N ARG A 32 -7.58 -1.52 -3.71
CA ARG A 32 -6.15 -1.21 -3.85
C ARG A 32 -5.63 -1.60 -5.23
N THR A 33 -4.92 -0.67 -5.84
CA THR A 33 -3.99 -0.92 -6.94
C THR A 33 -2.56 -0.73 -6.42
N THR A 34 -1.69 -1.70 -6.66
CA THR A 34 -0.26 -1.62 -6.33
C THR A 34 0.55 -1.68 -7.63
N VAL A 35 1.45 -0.73 -7.84
CA VAL A 35 2.32 -0.65 -9.03
C VAL A 35 3.76 -0.37 -8.63
N GLU A 36 4.69 -0.75 -9.50
CA GLU A 36 6.09 -0.33 -9.39
C GLU A 36 6.27 1.02 -10.11
N VAL A 37 7.08 1.90 -9.54
CA VAL A 37 7.46 3.19 -10.12
C VAL A 37 8.98 3.36 -10.07
N GLY A 38 9.56 4.08 -11.04
CA GLY A 38 11.01 4.25 -11.12
C GLY A 38 11.64 5.07 -9.99
N ALA A 39 10.87 5.98 -9.37
CA ALA A 39 11.32 6.79 -8.23
C ALA A 39 10.14 7.39 -7.45
N LEU A 40 10.40 7.80 -6.21
CA LEU A 40 9.50 8.59 -5.35
C LEU A 40 10.19 9.93 -4.95
N PRO A 41 9.45 10.94 -4.46
CA PRO A 41 10.01 12.27 -4.16
C PRO A 41 11.12 12.29 -3.11
N THR A 42 11.21 11.25 -2.27
CA THR A 42 12.27 11.05 -1.28
C THR A 42 12.78 9.61 -1.36
N GLN A 43 13.87 9.29 -0.65
CA GLN A 43 14.44 7.93 -0.59
C GLN A 43 13.60 6.97 0.28
N ILE A 44 12.31 6.86 -0.03
CA ILE A 44 11.36 5.94 0.60
C ILE A 44 11.05 4.80 -0.38
N ALA A 45 10.78 3.61 0.16
CA ALA A 45 10.50 2.42 -0.65
C ALA A 45 9.02 2.32 -1.10
N ILE A 46 8.13 3.07 -0.45
CA ILE A 46 6.69 2.94 -0.61
C ILE A 46 5.97 4.28 -0.38
N GLU A 47 4.95 4.56 -1.19
CA GLU A 47 4.02 5.67 -0.99
C GLU A 47 2.56 5.20 -1.12
N LEU A 48 1.68 5.69 -0.25
CA LEU A 48 0.24 5.38 -0.28
C LEU A 48 -0.57 6.65 -0.54
N LYS A 49 -1.35 6.64 -1.63
CA LYS A 49 -2.43 7.61 -1.85
C LYS A 49 -3.76 6.99 -1.42
N VAL A 50 -4.37 7.54 -0.39
CA VAL A 50 -5.59 6.99 0.24
C VAL A 50 -6.77 7.96 0.06
N ILE A 51 -7.96 7.41 -0.15
CA ILE A 51 -9.23 8.15 -0.17
C ILE A 51 -10.10 7.59 0.95
N ALA A 52 -10.64 8.48 1.78
CA ALA A 52 -11.61 8.16 2.81
C ALA A 52 -12.84 9.05 2.65
N ALA A 53 -14.02 8.53 2.99
CA ALA A 53 -15.27 9.27 2.96
C ALA A 53 -15.99 9.08 4.30
N LYS A 54 -16.54 10.16 4.85
CA LYS A 54 -17.45 10.09 5.98
C LYS A 54 -18.81 9.61 5.47
N ARG A 55 -19.45 8.71 6.20
CA ARG A 55 -20.85 8.36 5.97
C ARG A 55 -21.76 9.40 6.59
#